data_AF-A0A077PQL1-F1
#
_entry.id   AF-A0A077PQL1-F1
#
_cell.length_a   1.000
_cell.length_b   1.000
_cell.length_c   1.000
_cell.angle_alpha   90.00
_cell.angle_beta   90.00
_cell.angle_gamma   90.00
#
_symmetry.space_group_name_H-M   'P 1'
#
loop_
_entity.id
_entity.type
_entity.pdbx_description
1 polymer ?
#
loop_
_entity_poly.entity_id
_entity_poly.type
_entity_poly.pdbx_seq_one_letter_code
_entity_poly.pdbx_strand_id
1 'polypeptide(L)' 'MELSEFEQRFEQLETKLAYQEVTIEELNKEVRKQQIETEKLKEQLQLMSERLKTHQSSIIAPLSEETPPPHY' A
#
# COMPACT_ATOMS: atom_id res chain seq x y z
N MET A 1 -31.76 13.28 -42.14
CA MET A 1 -32.85 13.26 -41.15
C MET A 1 -32.27 13.88 -39.89
N GLU A 2 -32.85 14.97 -39.42
CA GLU A 2 -32.50 15.54 -38.11
C GLU A 2 -32.94 14.55 -37.03
N LEU A 3 -32.02 14.14 -36.17
CA LEU A 3 -32.33 13.41 -34.94
C LEU A 3 -33.12 14.33 -34.01
N SER A 4 -34.12 13.78 -33.33
CA SER A 4 -34.85 14.55 -32.31
C SER A 4 -33.91 15.00 -31.20
N GLU A 5 -34.23 16.11 -30.53
CA GLU A 5 -33.47 16.62 -29.39
C GLU A 5 -33.24 15.54 -28.32
N PHE A 6 -34.21 14.65 -28.12
CA PHE A 6 -34.11 13.53 -27.18
C PHE A 6 -33.07 12.50 -27.61
N GLU A 7 -33.00 12.14 -28.89
CA GLU A 7 -32.01 11.19 -29.40
C GLU A 7 -30.59 11.76 -29.29
N GLN A 8 -30.41 13.05 -29.59
CA GLN A 8 -29.12 13.72 -29.42
C GLN A 8 -28.65 13.72 -27.96
N ARG A 9 -29.56 13.99 -27.01
CA ARG A 9 -29.25 13.91 -25.57
C ARG A 9 -28.93 12.49 -25.14
N PHE A 10 -29.57 11.48 -25.74
CA PHE A 10 -29.30 10.08 -25.44
C PHE A 10 -27.90 9.68 -25.89
N GLU A 11 -27.53 10.00 -27.13
CA GLU A 11 -26.19 9.73 -27.68
C GLU A 11 -25.08 10.40 -26.85
N GLN A 12 -25.31 11.64 -26.38
CA GLN A 12 -24.39 12.33 -25.48
C GLN A 12 -24.24 11.62 -24.13
N LEU A 13 -25.32 11.09 -23.57
CA LEU A 13 -25.29 10.35 -22.31
C LEU A 13 -24.57 9.01 -22.49
N GLU A 14 -24.83 8.28 -23.56
CA GLU A 14 -24.13 7.03 -23.88
C GLU A 14 -22.63 7.25 -24.06
N THR A 15 -22.25 8.31 -24.77
CA THR A 15 -20.85 8.69 -24.92
C THR A 15 -20.20 8.99 -23.56
N LYS A 16 -20.86 9.79 -22.72
CA LYS A 16 -20.36 10.09 -21.37
C LYS A 16 -20.25 8.85 -20.50
N LEU A 17 -21.22 7.94 -20.58
CA LEU A 17 -21.23 6.69 -19.83
C LEU A 17 -20.04 5.81 -20.24
N ALA A 18 -19.79 5.65 -21.54
CA ALA A 18 -18.64 4.88 -22.03
C ALA A 18 -17.29 5.46 -21.53
N TYR A 19 -17.14 6.78 -21.52
CA TYR A 19 -15.94 7.42 -20.94
C TYR A 19 -15.81 7.18 -19.43
N GLN A 20 -16.94 7.20 -18.70
CA GLN A 20 -16.93 6.92 -17.27
C GLN A 20 -16.56 5.47 -16.96
N GLU A 21 -17.05 4.51 -17.74
CA GLU A 21 -16.69 3.09 -17.59
C GLU A 21 -15.18 2.87 -17.76
N VAL A 22 -14.58 3.47 -18.79
CA VAL A 22 -13.13 3.42 -19.01
C VAL A 22 -12.38 4.06 -17.84
N THR A 23 -12.83 5.24 -17.38
CA THR A 23 -12.20 5.95 -16.26
C THR A 23 -12.24 5.12 -14.98
N ILE A 24 -13.36 4.46 -14.69
CA ILE A 24 -13.52 3.61 -13.51
C ILE A 24 -12.55 2.42 -13.56
N GLU A 25 -12.42 1.79 -14.73
CA GLU A 25 -11.49 0.67 -14.92
C GLU A 25 -10.03 1.10 -14.71
N GLU A 26 -9.64 2.28 -15.21
CA GLU A 26 -8.31 2.84 -15.00
C GLU A 26 -8.06 3.17 -13.52
N LEU A 27 -9.03 3.78 -12.84
CA LEU A 27 -8.94 4.07 -11.42
C LEU A 27 -8.81 2.80 -10.57
N ASN A 28 -9.58 1.75 -10.89
CA ASN A 28 -9.48 0.47 -10.19
C ASN A 28 -8.08 -0.16 -10.32
N LYS A 29 -7.48 -0.07 -11.50
CA LYS A 29 -6.10 -0.56 -11.73
C LYS A 29 -5.10 0.20 -10.87
N GLU A 30 -5.21 1.53 -10.81
CA GLU A 30 -4.28 2.35 -10.03
C GLU A 30 -4.47 2.13 -8.52
N VAL A 31 -5.70 2.04 -8.03
CA VAL A 31 -5.99 1.71 -6.62
C VAL A 31 -5.40 0.36 -6.24
N ARG A 32 -5.57 -0.66 -7.09
CA ARG A 32 -4.99 -1.99 -6.84
C ARG A 32 -3.47 -1.95 -6.77
N LYS A 33 -2.83 -1.21 -7.66
CA LYS A 33 -1.37 -1.01 -7.66
C LYS A 33 -0.92 -0.33 -6.36
N GLN A 34 -1.61 0.73 -5.93
CA GLN A 34 -1.31 1.42 -4.67
C GLN A 34 -1.50 0.51 -3.45
N GLN A 35 -2.51 -0.36 -3.46
CA GLN A 35 -2.73 -1.33 -2.40
C GLN A 35 -1.54 -2.30 -2.26
N ILE A 36 -1.04 -2.84 -3.39
CA ILE A 36 0.12 -3.75 -3.40
C ILE A 36 1.37 -3.05 -2.84
N GLU A 37 1.65 -1.82 -3.28
CA GLU A 37 2.80 -1.06 -2.77
C GLU A 37 2.65 -0.75 -1.27
N THR A 38 1.44 -0.44 -0.82
CA THR A 38 1.16 -0.20 0.60
C THR A 38 1.38 -1.45 1.45
N GLU A 39 0.95 -2.62 0.97
CA GLU A 39 1.18 -3.90 1.65
C GLU A 39 2.67 -4.21 1.76
N LYS A 40 3.42 -4.00 0.68
CA LYS A 40 4.88 -4.17 0.68
C LYS A 40 5.58 -3.24 1.65
N LEU A 41 5.17 -1.98 1.73
CA LEU A 41 5.71 -1.02 2.71
C LEU A 41 5.39 -1.45 4.14
N LYS A 42 4.17 -1.93 4.42
CA LYS A 42 3.78 -2.44 5.74
C LYS A 42 4.64 -3.63 6.15
N GLU A 43 4.88 -4.58 5.24
CA GLU A 43 5.75 -5.74 5.48
C GLU A 43 7.19 -5.30 5.81
N GLN A 44 7.76 -4.37 5.03
CA GLN A 44 9.09 -3.83 5.29
C GLN A 44 9.19 -3.15 6.66
N LEU A 45 8.19 -2.36 7.04
CA LEU A 45 8.13 -1.71 8.36
C LEU A 45 8.06 -2.74 9.49
N GLN A 46 7.30 -3.81 9.31
CA GLN A 46 7.22 -4.91 10.28
C GLN A 46 8.59 -5.57 10.46
N LEU A 47 9.26 -5.95 9.37
CA LEU A 47 10.60 -6.55 9.41
C LEU A 47 11.63 -5.62 10.08
N MET A 48 11.57 -4.32 9.80
CA MET A 48 12.43 -3.34 10.47
C MET A 48 12.15 -3.26 11.96
N SER A 49 10.88 -3.26 12.37
CA SER A 49 10.48 -3.27 13.78
C SER A 49 10.98 -4.51 14.51
N GLU A 50 10.88 -5.68 13.88
CA GLU A 50 11.38 -6.95 14.42
C GLU A 50 12.90 -6.91 14.60
N ARG A 51 13.65 -6.44 13.60
CA ARG A 51 15.12 -6.27 13.71
C ARG A 51 15.53 -5.33 14.83
N LEU A 52 14.82 -4.21 15.01
CA LEU A 52 15.10 -3.27 16.10
C LEU A 52 14.88 -3.91 17.48
N LYS A 53 13.80 -4.70 17.65
CA LYS A 53 13.55 -5.44 18.89
C LYS A 53 14.65 -6.47 19.16
N THR A 54 15.06 -7.24 18.16
CA THR A 54 16.13 -8.25 18.32
C THR A 54 17.47 -7.63 18.67
N HIS A 55 17.79 -6.44 18.13
CA HIS A 55 19.03 -5.73 18.47
C HIS A 55 18.99 -5.13 19.88
N GLN A 56 17.85 -4.60 20.34
CA GLN A 56 17.72 -4.14 21.74
C GLN A 56 17.90 -5.28 22.75
N SER A 57 17.36 -6.47 22.48
CA SER A 57 17.56 -7.63 23.36
C SER A 57 18.99 -8.17 23.38
N SER A 58 19.78 -7.94 22.33
CA SER A 58 21.18 -8.43 22.25
C SER A 58 22.19 -7.53 22.97
N ILE A 59 21.84 -6.28 23.30
CA ILE A 59 22.77 -5.32 23.94
C ILE A 59 22.82 -5.48 25.46
N ILE A 60 21.81 -6.12 26.05
CA ILE A 60 21.73 -6.33 27.50
C ILE A 60 21.81 -7.84 27.76
N ALA A 61 23.03 -8.37 27.85
CA ALA A 61 23.23 -9.65 28.52
C ALA A 61 22.73 -9.49 29.97
N PRO A 62 21.97 -10.45 30.52
CA PRO A 62 21.53 -10.36 31.91
C PRO A 62 22.78 -10.23 32.80
N LEU A 63 22.74 -9.34 33.79
CA LEU A 63 23.85 -9.07 34.73
C LEU A 63 24.40 -10.34 35.42
N SER A 64 23.62 -11.43 35.40
CA SER A 64 24.01 -12.77 35.85
C SER A 64 25.05 -13.47 34.98
N GLU A 65 25.33 -12.99 33.76
CA GLU A 65 26.34 -13.53 32.84
C GLU A 65 27.64 -12.72 32.82
N GLU A 66 27.76 -11.66 33.65
CA GLU A 66 29.03 -10.95 33.84
C GLU A 66 29.98 -11.81 34.69
N THR A 67 30.85 -12.59 34.04
CA THR A 67 31.94 -13.27 34.73
C THR A 67 32.87 -12.23 35.36
N PRO A 68 33.17 -12.31 36.67
CA PRO A 68 33.93 -11.28 37.37
C PRO A 68 35.32 -11.10 36.72
N PRO A 69 35.82 -9.85 36.62
CA PRO A 69 37.06 -9.56 35.92
C PRO A 69 38.25 -10.25 36.60
N PRO A 70 39.21 -10.77 35.81
CA PRO A 70 40.41 -11.40 36.36
C PRO A 70 41.22 -10.37 37.14
N HIS A 71 41.44 -10.64 38.43
CA HIS A 71 42.35 -9.86 39.26
C HIS A 71 43.80 -10.22 38.91
N TYR A 72 44.55 -9.25 38.36
CA TYR A 72 46.00 -9.30 38.17
C TYR A 72 46.73 -8.59 39.30
#